data_AF-A0A964APA7-F1
#
_entry.id   AF-A0A964APA7-F1
#
_cell.length_a   1.000
_cell.length_b   1.000
_cell.length_c   1.000
_cell.angle_alpha   90.00
_cell.angle_beta   90.00
_cell.angle_gamma   90.00
#
_symmetry.space_group_name_H-M   'P 1'
#
loop_
_entity.id
_entity.type
_entity.pdbx_description
1 polymer ?
#
loop_
_entity_poly.entity_id
_entity_poly.type
_entity_poly.pdbx_seq_one_letter_code
_entity_poly.pdbx_strand_id
1 'polypeptide(L)'
;MPLLLALWLPLALAEDPPPHCSPEIAPVDGQVSVSVLAVEGALEAPQVKAALEQDTLHYQYCYARVLAEDPTLAGALELRLTVAPDGTVPAAALTEDGLTRPEVGRCAVARLRKARFPVAEAGVTTATVRLEMTPLADPTEPAVRPR
;
A
#
# COMPACT_ATOMS: atom_id res chain seq x y z
N MET A 1 68.10 -19.79 -5.56
CA MET A 1 67.19 -19.64 -6.72
C MET A 1 65.93 -20.44 -6.42
N PRO A 2 64.73 -19.91 -6.66
CA PRO A 2 64.08 -18.96 -5.76
C PRO A 2 62.58 -19.31 -5.49
N LEU A 3 61.92 -18.44 -4.70
CA LEU A 3 60.48 -18.09 -4.75
C LEU A 3 59.47 -19.13 -4.22
N LEU A 4 58.85 -18.82 -3.06
CA LEU A 4 57.43 -18.42 -2.91
C LEU A 4 56.53 -19.64 -2.61
N LEU A 5 55.52 -19.65 -1.73
CA LEU A 5 54.66 -18.59 -1.19
C LEU A 5 54.08 -19.08 0.14
N ALA A 6 54.10 -18.21 1.15
CA ALA A 6 53.15 -18.25 2.23
C ALA A 6 51.75 -18.02 1.66
N LEU A 7 50.82 -18.95 1.88
CA LEU A 7 49.40 -18.72 1.67
C LEU A 7 48.68 -18.95 3.00
N TRP A 8 48.56 -17.84 3.71
CA TRP A 8 47.59 -17.63 4.78
C TRP A 8 46.20 -18.08 4.32
N LEU A 9 45.60 -18.98 5.08
CA LEU A 9 44.19 -19.33 4.96
C LEU A 9 43.37 -18.11 5.40
N PRO A 10 42.35 -17.70 4.63
CA PRO A 10 41.81 -16.35 4.69
C PRO A 10 40.97 -16.10 5.94
N LEU A 11 41.26 -14.97 6.58
CA LEU A 11 40.34 -14.26 7.46
C LEU A 11 39.25 -13.63 6.60
N ALA A 12 38.16 -14.37 6.34
CA ALA A 12 36.93 -13.81 5.77
C ALA A 12 35.74 -14.76 5.98
N LEU A 13 35.37 -15.04 7.23
CA LEU A 13 33.97 -15.34 7.55
C LEU A 13 33.23 -14.02 7.62
N ALA A 14 33.04 -13.39 6.47
CA ALA A 14 31.86 -12.55 6.28
C ALA A 14 30.70 -13.54 6.13
N GLU A 15 29.99 -13.80 7.22
CA GLU A 15 28.65 -14.36 7.13
C GLU A 15 27.80 -13.29 6.42
N ASP A 16 27.77 -13.39 5.10
CA ASP A 16 26.80 -12.70 4.26
C ASP A 16 25.42 -13.09 4.81
N PRO A 17 24.62 -12.14 5.35
CA PRO A 17 23.26 -12.48 5.72
C PRO A 17 22.55 -12.99 4.47
N PRO A 18 21.73 -14.06 4.56
CA PRO A 18 21.03 -14.58 3.39
C PRO A 18 20.24 -13.43 2.76
N PRO A 19 20.17 -13.32 1.43
CA PRO A 19 19.25 -12.40 0.80
C PRO A 19 17.85 -12.88 1.19
N HIS A 20 17.29 -12.27 2.23
CA HIS A 20 15.86 -12.23 2.39
C HIS A 20 15.36 -11.63 1.10
N CYS A 21 14.78 -12.51 0.28
CA CYS A 21 14.15 -12.26 -0.98
C CYS A 21 13.20 -11.07 -0.78
N SER A 22 13.72 -9.86 -0.94
CA SER A 22 12.90 -8.69 -1.11
C SER A 22 12.24 -8.95 -2.44
N PRO A 23 10.90 -9.09 -2.51
CA PRO A 23 10.28 -9.01 -3.81
C PRO A 23 10.61 -7.60 -4.27
N GLU A 24 11.52 -7.48 -5.25
CA GLU A 24 11.63 -6.28 -6.05
C GLU A 24 10.33 -6.23 -6.87
N ILE A 25 9.26 -5.86 -6.17
CA ILE A 25 8.00 -5.47 -6.78
C ILE A 25 8.40 -4.22 -7.53
N ALA A 26 8.60 -4.37 -8.84
CA ALA A 26 8.78 -3.25 -9.76
C ALA A 26 7.78 -2.15 -9.38
N PRO A 27 8.21 -0.87 -9.38
CA PRO A 27 7.44 0.21 -8.79
C PRO A 27 6.03 0.16 -9.33
N VAL A 28 5.08 -0.04 -8.42
CA VAL A 28 3.68 0.04 -8.78
C VAL A 28 3.50 1.47 -9.27
N ASP A 29 3.12 1.63 -10.54
CA ASP A 29 3.22 2.90 -11.28
C ASP A 29 2.43 4.07 -10.65
N GLY A 30 1.70 3.82 -9.56
CA GLY A 30 1.10 4.82 -8.69
C GLY A 30 1.37 4.57 -7.20
N GLN A 31 1.67 5.65 -6.49
CA GLN A 31 1.75 5.69 -5.05
C GLN A 31 0.35 5.85 -4.44
N VAL A 32 0.16 5.26 -3.26
CA VAL A 32 -1.05 5.43 -2.46
C VAL A 32 -0.66 5.83 -1.05
N SER A 33 -1.17 6.97 -0.60
CA SER A 33 -0.97 7.48 0.75
C SER A 33 -2.27 7.37 1.54
N VAL A 34 -2.19 6.87 2.77
CA VAL A 34 -3.34 6.67 3.65
C VAL A 34 -3.42 7.79 4.68
N SER A 35 -4.52 8.52 4.64
CA SER A 35 -4.86 9.57 5.60
C SER A 35 -6.13 9.18 6.38
N VAL A 36 -6.12 9.33 7.70
CA VAL A 36 -7.29 9.07 8.54
C VAL A 36 -7.95 10.39 8.87
N LEU A 37 -9.19 10.59 8.41
CA LEU A 37 -9.91 11.85 8.55
C LEU A 37 -10.72 11.92 9.85
N ALA A 38 -11.32 10.80 10.24
CA ALA A 38 -12.10 10.69 11.47
C ALA A 38 -12.12 9.24 11.96
N VAL A 39 -12.09 9.05 13.28
CA VAL A 39 -12.28 7.75 13.92
C VAL A 39 -13.14 7.93 15.16
N GLU A 40 -14.15 7.07 15.28
CA GLU A 40 -15.06 7.01 16.41
C GLU A 40 -15.16 5.55 16.87
N GLY A 41 -14.90 5.27 18.15
CA GLY A 41 -15.05 3.93 18.73
C GLY A 41 -13.80 3.42 19.43
N ALA A 42 -13.59 2.10 19.36
CA ALA A 42 -12.62 1.38 20.19
C ALA A 42 -11.16 1.49 19.71
N LEU A 43 -10.94 1.50 18.39
CA LEU A 43 -9.64 1.75 17.78
C LEU A 43 -9.33 3.24 17.66
N GLU A 44 -8.06 3.58 17.81
CA GLU A 44 -7.53 4.93 17.58
C GLU A 44 -7.04 5.11 16.13
N ALA A 45 -6.96 6.37 15.70
CA ALA A 45 -6.43 6.74 14.37
C ALA A 45 -5.09 6.08 13.98
N PRO A 46 -4.05 5.99 14.84
CA PRO A 46 -2.80 5.31 14.48
C PRO A 46 -2.98 3.80 14.23
N GLN A 47 -3.88 3.13 14.97
CA GLN A 47 -4.16 1.70 14.77
C GLN A 47 -4.88 1.47 13.43
N VAL A 48 -5.84 2.34 13.12
CA VAL A 48 -6.55 2.32 11.84
C VAL A 48 -5.58 2.58 10.69
N LYS A 49 -4.74 3.61 10.81
CA LYS A 49 -3.75 3.99 9.80
C LYS A 49 -2.77 2.84 9.54
N ALA A 50 -2.16 2.28 10.59
CA ALA A 50 -1.18 1.21 10.45
C ALA A 50 -1.74 -0.03 9.76
N ALA A 51 -2.97 -0.45 10.10
CA ALA A 51 -3.63 -1.58 9.46
C ALA A 51 -3.86 -1.34 7.96
N LEU A 52 -4.24 -0.13 7.58
CA LEU A 52 -4.47 0.24 6.18
C LEU A 52 -3.16 0.40 5.39
N GLU A 53 -2.11 0.93 6.03
CA GLU A 53 -0.80 1.10 5.39
C GLU A 53 -0.14 -0.25 5.06
N GLN A 54 -0.39 -1.28 5.87
CA GLN A 54 0.04 -2.66 5.56
C GLN A 54 -0.60 -3.20 4.28
N ASP A 55 -1.78 -2.70 3.91
CA ASP A 55 -2.53 -3.11 2.72
C ASP A 55 -2.30 -2.19 1.50
N THR A 56 -1.36 -1.25 1.58
CA THR A 56 -1.14 -0.23 0.52
C THR A 56 -0.95 -0.85 -0.87
N LEU A 57 -0.20 -1.95 -0.98
CA LEU A 57 0.01 -2.66 -2.26
C LEU A 57 -1.30 -3.11 -2.91
N HIS A 58 -2.31 -3.47 -2.13
CA HIS A 58 -3.61 -3.87 -2.63
C HIS A 58 -4.42 -2.70 -3.20
N TYR A 59 -4.27 -1.50 -2.62
CA TYR A 59 -4.86 -0.28 -3.16
C TYR A 59 -4.11 0.20 -4.41
N GLN A 60 -2.78 0.11 -4.40
CA GLN A 60 -1.97 0.40 -5.58
C GLN A 60 -2.35 -0.52 -6.76
N TYR A 61 -2.65 -1.80 -6.52
CA TYR A 61 -3.20 -2.68 -7.55
C TYR A 61 -4.52 -2.18 -8.15
N CYS A 62 -5.42 -1.66 -7.32
CA CYS A 62 -6.70 -1.11 -7.81
C CYS A 62 -6.46 0.09 -8.75
N TYR A 63 -5.43 0.87 -8.47
CA TYR A 63 -5.07 2.08 -9.20
C TYR A 63 -4.25 1.81 -10.47
N ALA A 64 -3.29 0.88 -10.42
CA ALA A 64 -2.43 0.52 -11.54
C ALA A 64 -3.22 0.13 -12.80
N ARG A 65 -4.42 -0.43 -12.63
CA ARG A 65 -5.31 -0.80 -13.75
C ARG A 65 -5.76 0.39 -14.57
N VAL A 66 -6.00 1.55 -13.96
CA VAL A 66 -6.43 2.76 -14.67
C VAL A 66 -5.24 3.61 -15.14
N LEU A 67 -4.09 3.49 -14.47
CA LEU A 67 -2.84 4.16 -14.90
C LEU A 67 -2.33 3.65 -16.24
N ALA A 68 -2.62 2.40 -16.60
CA ALA A 68 -2.33 1.88 -17.94
C ALA A 68 -3.08 2.64 -19.05
N GLU A 69 -4.22 3.26 -18.74
CA GLU A 69 -5.02 4.04 -19.68
C GLU A 69 -4.70 5.54 -19.58
N ASP A 70 -4.54 6.05 -18.36
CA ASP A 70 -4.24 7.44 -18.05
C ASP A 70 -3.13 7.52 -16.98
N PRO A 71 -1.86 7.63 -17.39
CA PRO A 71 -0.72 7.64 -16.48
C PRO A 71 -0.61 8.96 -15.69
N THR A 72 -1.43 9.96 -16.01
CA THR A 72 -1.43 11.27 -15.34
C THR A 72 -2.58 11.43 -14.36
N LEU A 73 -3.49 10.45 -14.32
CA LEU A 73 -4.60 10.44 -13.39
C LEU A 73 -4.03 10.62 -11.98
N ALA A 74 -4.63 11.50 -11.19
CA ALA A 74 -4.28 11.72 -9.80
C ALA A 74 -5.54 12.17 -9.07
N GLY A 75 -5.63 11.87 -7.79
CA GLY A 75 -6.81 12.24 -7.01
C GLY A 75 -6.87 11.52 -5.68
N ALA A 76 -8.03 11.58 -5.05
CA ALA A 76 -8.24 10.93 -3.77
C ALA A 76 -9.60 10.24 -3.72
N LEU A 77 -9.66 9.17 -2.95
CA LEU A 77 -10.91 8.50 -2.61
C LEU A 77 -11.18 8.66 -1.13
N GLU A 78 -12.39 9.04 -0.75
CA GLU A 78 -12.83 8.98 0.64
C GLU A 78 -13.70 7.75 0.85
N LEU A 79 -13.37 6.98 1.89
CA LEU A 79 -14.06 5.77 2.23
C LEU A 79 -14.44 5.79 3.70
N ARG A 80 -15.67 5.35 3.99
CA ARG A 80 -16.13 5.08 5.34
C ARG A 80 -16.16 3.57 5.57
N LEU A 81 -15.59 3.14 6.68
CA LEU A 81 -15.58 1.74 7.10
C LEU A 81 -16.07 1.58 8.53
N THR A 82 -16.58 0.40 8.81
CA THR A 82 -16.98 -0.05 10.14
C THR A 82 -16.18 -1.30 10.47
N VAL A 83 -15.45 -1.25 11.58
CA VAL A 83 -14.61 -2.33 12.10
C VAL A 83 -15.30 -2.95 13.32
N ALA A 84 -15.51 -4.26 13.27
CA ALA A 84 -16.06 -5.03 14.37
C ALA A 84 -14.99 -5.30 15.44
N PRO A 85 -15.37 -5.66 16.69
CA PRO A 85 -14.42 -5.92 17.77
C PRO A 85 -13.38 -7.01 17.45
N ASP A 86 -13.74 -7.96 16.58
CA ASP A 86 -12.89 -9.05 16.11
C ASP A 86 -11.86 -8.64 15.03
N GLY A 87 -11.81 -7.35 14.68
CA GLY A 87 -10.91 -6.80 13.67
C GLY A 87 -11.37 -7.00 12.23
N THR A 88 -12.59 -7.53 12.02
CA THR A 88 -13.18 -7.65 10.67
C THR A 88 -13.87 -6.36 10.26
N VAL A 89 -14.08 -6.18 8.94
CA VAL A 89 -14.71 -4.99 8.36
C VAL A 89 -16.07 -5.37 7.76
N PRO A 90 -17.14 -5.46 8.56
CA PRO A 90 -18.47 -5.84 8.07
C PRO A 90 -19.06 -4.83 7.07
N ALA A 91 -18.65 -3.57 7.12
CA ALA A 91 -19.12 -2.54 6.20
C ALA A 91 -17.99 -1.62 5.74
N ALA A 92 -17.99 -1.32 4.43
CA ALA A 92 -17.18 -0.28 3.83
C ALA A 92 -17.91 0.29 2.61
N ALA A 93 -17.82 1.60 2.42
CA ALA A 93 -18.44 2.32 1.33
C ALA A 93 -17.57 3.51 0.88
N LEU A 94 -17.64 3.83 -0.42
CA LEU A 94 -17.06 5.03 -1.00
C LEU A 94 -17.98 6.21 -0.70
N THR A 95 -17.43 7.27 -0.11
CA THR A 95 -18.16 8.51 0.19
C THR A 95 -17.84 9.61 -0.82
N GLU A 96 -16.62 9.63 -1.36
CA GLU A 96 -16.20 10.58 -2.39
C GLU A 96 -15.26 9.90 -3.39
N ASP A 97 -15.45 10.19 -4.68
CA ASP A 97 -14.62 9.70 -5.79
C ASP A 97 -13.96 10.88 -6.51
N GLY A 98 -12.79 11.30 -6.02
CA GLY A 98 -11.99 12.35 -6.63
C GLY A 98 -11.23 11.92 -7.89
N LEU A 99 -11.21 10.62 -8.21
CA LEU A 99 -10.60 10.10 -9.45
C LEU A 99 -11.58 10.12 -10.62
N THR A 100 -12.88 10.24 -10.35
CA THR A 100 -13.94 10.07 -11.37
C THR A 100 -13.84 8.70 -12.08
N ARG A 101 -13.34 7.69 -11.36
CA ARG A 101 -13.14 6.31 -11.85
C ARG A 101 -13.78 5.32 -10.87
N PRO A 102 -15.08 5.04 -11.01
CA PRO A 102 -15.83 4.27 -10.01
C PRO A 102 -15.33 2.83 -9.86
N GLU A 103 -14.68 2.26 -10.86
CA GLU A 103 -14.03 0.95 -10.80
C GLU A 103 -12.89 0.88 -9.78
N VAL A 104 -12.12 1.97 -9.59
CA VAL A 104 -11.05 2.06 -8.60
C VAL A 104 -11.66 2.09 -7.19
N GLY A 105 -12.68 2.93 -6.99
CA GLY A 105 -13.42 3.00 -5.73
C GLY A 105 -14.05 1.67 -5.32
N ARG A 106 -14.70 0.96 -6.26
CA ARG A 106 -15.24 -0.39 -6.00
C ARG A 106 -14.16 -1.39 -5.62
N CYS A 107 -13.02 -1.36 -6.31
CA CYS A 107 -11.88 -2.22 -5.97
C CYS A 107 -11.36 -1.92 -4.56
N ALA A 108 -11.16 -0.65 -4.22
CA ALA A 108 -10.68 -0.23 -2.91
C ALA A 108 -11.63 -0.65 -1.77
N VAL A 109 -12.95 -0.47 -1.96
CA VAL A 109 -13.97 -0.95 -1.01
C VAL A 109 -13.87 -2.47 -0.81
N ALA A 110 -13.68 -3.24 -1.89
CA ALA A 110 -13.55 -4.69 -1.79
C ALA A 110 -12.28 -5.13 -1.06
N ARG A 111 -11.18 -4.35 -1.16
CA ARG A 111 -9.96 -4.58 -0.38
C ARG A 111 -10.17 -4.24 1.10
N LEU A 112 -10.79 -3.11 1.41
CA LEU A 112 -11.10 -2.70 2.79
C LEU A 112 -11.93 -3.75 3.54
N ARG A 113 -12.94 -4.34 2.89
CA ARG A 113 -13.77 -5.40 3.50
C ARG A 113 -12.98 -6.66 3.88
N LYS A 114 -11.82 -6.87 3.26
CA LYS A 114 -10.94 -8.00 3.52
C LYS A 114 -9.77 -7.65 4.43
N ALA A 115 -9.56 -6.37 4.72
CA ALA A 115 -8.53 -5.91 5.63
C ALA A 115 -8.72 -6.51 7.03
N ARG A 116 -7.62 -6.52 7.78
CA ARG A 116 -7.58 -7.02 9.15
C ARG A 116 -7.08 -5.94 10.07
N PHE A 117 -7.90 -5.61 11.06
CA PHE A 117 -7.58 -4.64 12.09
C PHE A 117 -7.20 -5.36 13.39
N PRO A 118 -6.46 -4.71 14.29
CA PRO A 118 -6.23 -5.25 15.62
C PRO A 118 -7.56 -5.47 16.35
N VAL A 119 -7.64 -6.56 17.11
CA VAL A 119 -8.77 -6.85 17.98
C VAL A 119 -8.84 -5.78 19.08
N ALA A 120 -10.03 -5.28 19.36
CA ALA A 120 -10.28 -4.31 20.42
C ALA A 120 -11.12 -4.95 21.55
N GLU A 121 -10.92 -4.51 22.79
CA GLU A 121 -11.54 -5.16 23.96
C GLU A 121 -13.08 -5.12 23.91
N ALA A 122 -13.68 -4.02 23.44
CA ALA A 122 -15.10 -3.92 23.15
C ALA A 122 -15.42 -2.67 22.30
N GLY A 123 -16.42 -2.79 21.42
CA GLY A 123 -16.98 -1.68 20.67
C GLY A 123 -16.70 -1.73 19.18
N VAL A 124 -17.60 -1.14 18.40
CA VAL A 124 -17.46 -0.99 16.95
C VAL A 124 -16.71 0.32 16.69
N THR A 125 -15.78 0.30 15.74
CA THR A 125 -15.13 1.51 15.25
C THR A 125 -15.70 1.91 13.91
N THR A 126 -16.08 3.18 13.77
CA THR A 126 -16.32 3.81 12.47
C THR A 126 -15.14 4.70 12.12
N ALA A 127 -14.58 4.53 10.94
CA ALA A 127 -13.49 5.36 10.46
C ALA A 127 -13.83 5.95 9.08
N THR A 128 -13.43 7.19 8.86
CA THR A 128 -13.40 7.84 7.55
C THR A 128 -11.94 8.02 7.16
N VAL A 129 -11.56 7.48 6.02
CA VAL A 129 -10.19 7.47 5.53
C VAL A 129 -10.13 8.01 4.11
N ARG A 130 -9.01 8.63 3.78
CA ARG A 130 -8.70 9.13 2.46
C ARG A 130 -7.51 8.37 1.91
N LEU A 131 -7.68 7.82 0.72
CA LEU A 131 -6.62 7.21 -0.08
C LEU A 131 -6.24 8.23 -1.15
N GLU A 132 -5.11 8.90 -0.96
CA GLU A 132 -4.53 9.77 -1.98
C GLU A 132 -3.75 8.92 -2.96
N MET A 133 -4.07 9.03 -4.24
CA MET A 133 -3.49 8.24 -5.32
C MET A 133 -2.77 9.17 -6.28
N THR A 134 -1.46 8.99 -6.39
CA THR A 134 -0.60 9.82 -7.22
C THR A 134 0.21 8.95 -8.18
N PRO A 135 0.31 9.31 -9.45
CA PRO A 135 1.17 8.58 -10.38
C PRO A 135 2.63 8.83 -10.00
N LEU A 136 3.49 7.82 -10.16
CA LEU A 136 4.94 8.00 -10.01
C LEU A 136 5.56 8.64 -11.26
N ALA A 137 4.90 8.52 -12.41
CA ALA A 137 5.34 9.13 -13.66
C ALA A 137 5.39 10.66 -13.54
N ASP A 138 6.52 11.25 -13.93
CA ASP A 138 6.59 12.69 -14.13
C ASP A 138 5.59 13.07 -15.25
N PRO A 139 4.60 13.94 -14.98
CA PRO A 139 3.62 14.35 -15.99
C PRO A 139 4.25 15.01 -17.23
N THR A 140 5.54 15.35 -17.17
CA THR A 140 6.31 16.00 -18.24
C THR A 140 6.97 14.98 -19.20
N GLU A 141 7.12 13.71 -18.81
CA GLU A 141 7.70 12.69 -19.69
C GLU A 141 6.60 12.05 -20.56
N PRO A 142 6.63 12.23 -21.90
CA PRO A 142 5.60 11.67 -22.77
C PRO A 142 5.62 10.15 -22.72
N ALA A 143 4.44 9.55 -22.51
CA ALA A 143 4.22 8.11 -22.50
C ALA A 143 4.87 7.46 -23.73
N VAL A 144 5.97 6.72 -23.51
CA VAL A 144 6.66 5.97 -24.55
C VAL A 144 5.73 4.85 -25.01
N ARG A 145 5.12 5.01 -26.19
CA ARG A 145 4.33 3.93 -26.81
C ARG A 145 5.27 2.79 -27.19
N PRO A 146 5.10 1.56 -26.65
CA PRO A 146 5.82 0.41 -27.18
C PRO A 146 5.37 0.15 -28.62
N ARG A 147 6.35 -0.11 -29.48
CA ARG A 147 6.21 -0.26 -30.93
C ARG A 147 5.80 -1.67 -31.33
#